data_AF-A0A349JY45-F1
#
_entry.id   AF-A0A349JY45-F1
#
_cell.length_a   1.000
_cell.length_b   1.000
_cell.length_c   1.000
_cell.angle_alpha   90.00
_cell.angle_beta   90.00
_cell.angle_gamma   90.00
#
_symmetry.space_group_name_H-M   'P 1'
#
loop_
_entity.id
_entity.type
_entity.pdbx_description
1 polymer ?
#
loop_
_entity_poly.entity_id
_entity_poly.type
_entity_poly.pdbx_seq_one_letter_code
_entity_poly.pdbx_strand_id
1 'polypeptide(L)'
;MQQRRLGTSGIVVSEICMGTMTFGTQAEKEMSFRIMDRAFEAGIDFYDSAELYPVPPTAELVGRAEDWVGEWLATKPRDGVIIATKVAGAAHGWFNPPVRND
;
A
#
# COMPACT_ATOMS: atom_id res chain seq x y z
N MET A 1 3.92 9.01 17.77
CA MET A 1 3.25 7.78 17.31
C MET A 1 3.55 6.65 18.28
N GLN A 2 2.57 5.83 18.68
CA GLN A 2 2.82 4.60 19.44
C GLN A 2 3.30 3.49 18.52
N GLN A 3 4.14 2.59 19.02
CA GLN A 3 4.82 1.56 18.24
C GLN A 3 4.52 0.18 18.83
N ARG A 4 4.39 -0.83 17.98
CA ARG A 4 4.11 -2.22 18.37
C ARG A 4 5.00 -3.19 17.60
N ARG A 5 5.41 -4.27 18.26
CA ARG A 5 6.13 -5.37 17.63
C ARG A 5 5.17 -6.17 16.74
N LEU A 6 5.60 -6.50 15.52
CA LEU A 6 4.82 -7.32 14.60
C LEU A 6 4.98 -8.81 14.96
N GLY A 7 4.01 -9.34 15.69
CA GLY A 7 4.04 -10.72 16.20
C GLY A 7 5.27 -10.97 17.08
N THR A 8 5.95 -12.10 16.86
CA THR A 8 7.20 -12.45 17.55
C THR A 8 8.46 -12.01 16.79
N SER A 9 8.32 -11.25 15.70
CA SER A 9 9.44 -10.86 14.85
C SER A 9 10.27 -9.72 15.45
N GLY A 10 11.41 -9.43 14.83
CA GLY A 10 12.23 -8.26 15.14
C GLY A 10 11.62 -6.92 14.69
N ILE A 11 10.58 -6.95 13.85
CA ILE A 11 10.00 -5.76 13.22
C ILE A 11 9.11 -5.03 14.22
N VAL A 12 9.29 -3.70 14.29
CA VAL A 12 8.47 -2.79 15.09
C VAL A 12 7.88 -1.77 14.13
N VAL A 13 6.57 -1.56 14.23
CA VAL A 13 5.77 -0.71 13.34
C VAL A 13 4.92 0.25 14.15
N SER A 14 4.51 1.36 13.54
CA SER A 14 3.48 2.24 14.08
C SER A 14 2.19 1.46 14.39
N GLU A 15 1.52 1.82 15.48
CA GLU A 15 0.28 1.18 15.92
C GLU A 15 -0.87 1.33 14.90
N ILE A 16 -0.78 2.34 14.05
CA ILE A 16 -1.67 2.59 12.91
C ILE A 16 -0.90 2.30 11.62
N CYS A 17 -1.53 1.60 10.69
CA CYS A 17 -0.99 1.33 9.34
C CYS A 17 -1.71 2.20 8.29
N MET A 18 -0.96 2.73 7.33
CA MET A 18 -1.49 3.50 6.19
C MET A 18 -1.78 2.58 5.00
N GLY A 19 -3.06 2.29 4.77
CA GLY A 19 -3.51 1.52 3.61
C GLY A 19 -3.68 2.36 2.34
N THR A 20 -3.46 1.76 1.18
CA THR A 20 -3.35 2.51 -0.10
C THR A 20 -4.33 2.06 -1.19
N MET A 21 -5.30 1.19 -0.86
CA MET A 21 -6.17 0.54 -1.86
C MET A 21 -7.05 1.47 -2.70
N THR A 22 -7.20 2.74 -2.32
CA THR A 22 -8.04 3.73 -3.00
C THR A 22 -7.25 4.64 -3.95
N PHE A 23 -5.92 4.52 -3.95
CA PHE A 23 -5.01 5.35 -4.73
C PHE A 23 -5.02 4.93 -6.19
N GLY A 24 -5.63 5.76 -7.04
CA GLY A 24 -5.82 5.49 -8.47
C GLY A 24 -7.26 5.21 -8.87
N THR A 25 -8.20 5.18 -7.91
CA THR A 25 -9.65 5.12 -8.17
C THR A 25 -10.40 6.25 -7.48
N GLN A 26 -10.37 6.28 -6.15
CA GLN A 26 -11.13 7.27 -5.35
C GLN A 26 -10.26 8.48 -4.96
N ALA A 27 -8.95 8.29 -4.90
CA ALA A 27 -7.98 9.37 -4.73
C ALA A 27 -7.09 9.45 -5.96
N GLU A 28 -6.99 10.63 -6.54
CA GLU A 28 -6.01 10.96 -7.57
C GLU A 28 -4.59 11.04 -6.99
N LYS A 29 -3.58 11.19 -7.85
CA LYS A 29 -2.18 11.06 -7.46
C LYS A 29 -1.76 12.12 -6.45
N GLU A 30 -2.07 13.39 -6.69
CA GLU A 30 -1.73 14.48 -5.79
C GLU A 30 -2.38 14.29 -4.41
N MET A 31 -3.64 13.86 -4.38
CA MET A 31 -4.33 13.56 -3.13
C MET A 31 -3.69 12.39 -2.39
N SER A 32 -3.36 11.31 -3.11
CA SER A 32 -2.70 10.12 -2.55
C SER A 32 -1.36 10.48 -1.90
N PHE A 33 -0.57 11.33 -2.55
CA PHE A 33 0.71 11.81 -2.01
C PHE A 33 0.51 12.65 -0.75
N ARG A 34 -0.46 13.58 -0.75
CA ARG A 34 -0.78 14.37 0.46
C ARG A 34 -1.24 13.51 1.63
N ILE A 35 -2.01 12.45 1.36
CA ILE A 35 -2.42 11.48 2.40
C ILE A 35 -1.19 10.77 2.97
N MET A 36 -0.30 10.27 2.12
CA MET A 36 0.92 9.58 2.56
C MET A 36 1.89 10.50 3.31
N ASP A 37 2.07 11.74 2.85
CA ASP A 37 2.86 12.77 3.55
C ASP A 37 2.27 13.07 4.91
N ARG A 38 0.95 13.29 5.01
CA ARG A 38 0.28 13.58 6.29
C ARG A 38 0.43 12.43 7.29
N ALA A 39 0.37 11.19 6.82
CA ALA A 39 0.61 9.99 7.62
C ALA A 39 2.06 9.93 8.11
N PHE A 40 3.03 10.18 7.23
CA PHE A 40 4.45 10.17 7.55
C PHE A 40 4.80 11.25 8.57
N GLU A 41 4.28 12.47 8.39
CA GLU A 41 4.43 13.58 9.32
C GLU A 41 3.80 13.30 10.70
N ALA A 42 2.76 12.46 10.76
CA ALA A 42 2.18 12.00 12.03
C ALA A 42 3.04 10.91 12.72
N GLY A 43 4.13 10.47 12.09
CA GLY A 43 5.03 9.44 12.57
C GLY A 43 4.56 8.01 12.28
N ILE A 44 3.66 7.83 11.30
CA ILE A 44 3.33 6.49 10.77
C ILE A 44 4.49 6.03 9.90
N ASP A 45 5.02 4.84 10.17
CA ASP A 45 6.08 4.22 9.39
C ASP A 45 5.60 2.98 8.62
N PHE A 46 4.42 2.44 8.94
CA PHE A 46 3.92 1.19 8.37
C PHE A 46 2.87 1.43 7.29
N TYR A 47 3.20 1.07 6.06
CA TYR A 47 2.37 1.29 4.87
C TYR A 47 2.05 -0.04 4.18
N ASP A 48 0.82 -0.14 3.71
CA ASP A 48 0.27 -1.36 3.13
C ASP A 48 -0.23 -1.13 1.70
N SER A 49 0.16 -2.03 0.79
CA SER A 49 -0.28 -2.07 -0.60
C SER A 49 -0.57 -3.50 -1.06
N ALA A 50 -0.85 -3.69 -2.34
CA ALA A 50 -0.99 -4.98 -3.01
C ALA A 50 -0.79 -4.79 -4.51
N GLU A 51 -0.31 -5.82 -5.22
CA GLU A 51 -0.18 -5.78 -6.69
C GLU A 51 -1.54 -5.51 -7.37
N LEU A 52 -2.64 -5.89 -6.71
CA LEU A 52 -4.00 -5.71 -7.22
C LEU A 52 -4.54 -4.29 -7.07
N TYR A 53 -3.98 -3.47 -6.20
CA TYR A 53 -4.54 -2.16 -5.91
C TYR A 53 -4.35 -1.19 -7.08
N PRO A 54 -5.35 -0.34 -7.36
CA PRO A 54 -6.50 0.04 -6.51
C PRO A 54 -7.75 -0.84 -6.62
N VAL A 55 -8.73 -0.59 -5.74
CA VAL A 55 -10.05 -1.24 -5.68
C VAL A 55 -11.15 -0.29 -6.19
N PRO A 56 -12.17 -0.77 -6.94
CA PRO A 56 -12.25 -2.11 -7.51
C PRO A 56 -11.16 -2.35 -8.57
N PRO A 57 -10.52 -3.54 -8.58
CA PRO A 57 -9.40 -3.81 -9.48
C PRO A 57 -9.87 -3.98 -10.92
N THR A 58 -9.09 -3.46 -11.86
CA THR A 58 -9.25 -3.69 -13.31
C THR A 58 -7.91 -4.01 -13.93
N ALA A 59 -7.91 -4.62 -15.11
CA ALA A 59 -6.67 -4.92 -15.84
C ALA A 59 -5.86 -3.68 -16.22
N GLU A 60 -6.52 -2.55 -16.45
CA GLU A 60 -5.85 -1.27 -16.73
C GLU A 60 -5.25 -0.65 -15.47
N LEU A 61 -5.90 -0.84 -14.32
CA LEU A 61 -5.53 -0.13 -13.10
C LEU A 61 -4.57 -0.88 -12.18
N VAL A 62 -4.42 -2.18 -12.36
CA VAL A 62 -3.61 -3.04 -11.53
C VAL A 62 -2.16 -2.54 -11.38
N GLY A 63 -1.60 -2.63 -10.18
CA GLY A 63 -0.26 -2.14 -9.84
C GLY A 63 -0.16 -0.64 -9.56
N ARG A 64 -1.16 0.18 -9.94
CA ARG A 64 -1.04 1.64 -9.86
C ARG A 64 -0.79 2.17 -8.45
N ALA A 65 -1.40 1.56 -7.44
CA ALA A 65 -1.15 1.98 -6.07
C ALA A 65 0.32 1.76 -5.67
N GLU A 66 0.93 0.64 -6.07
CA GLU A 66 2.35 0.37 -5.82
C GLU A 66 3.26 1.32 -6.61
N ASP A 67 2.93 1.63 -7.87
CA ASP A 67 3.67 2.63 -8.64
C ASP A 67 3.72 3.97 -7.91
N TRP A 68 2.56 4.45 -7.44
CA TRP A 68 2.46 5.74 -6.74
C TRP A 68 3.11 5.72 -5.37
N VAL A 69 3.01 4.60 -4.63
CA VAL A 69 3.74 4.41 -3.37
C VAL A 69 5.25 4.41 -3.62
N GLY A 70 5.73 3.76 -4.69
CA GLY A 70 7.14 3.73 -5.06
C GLY A 70 7.69 5.10 -5.43
N GLU A 71 6.94 5.86 -6.24
CA GLU A 71 7.28 7.25 -6.58
C GLU A 71 7.32 8.15 -5.35
N TRP A 72 6.35 8.03 -4.44
CA TRP A 72 6.34 8.78 -3.18
C TRP A 72 7.51 8.36 -2.28
N LEU A 73 7.79 7.06 -2.17
CA LEU A 73 8.86 6.51 -1.32
C LEU A 73 10.24 6.99 -1.76
N ALA A 74 10.45 7.24 -3.06
CA ALA A 74 11.69 7.82 -3.59
C ALA A 74 11.98 9.23 -3.04
N THR A 75 10.98 9.91 -2.47
CA THR A 75 11.12 11.23 -1.82
C THR A 75 11.40 11.14 -0.32
N LYS A 76 11.48 9.94 0.25
CA LYS A 76 11.59 9.70 1.70
C LYS A 76 12.87 8.93 2.04
N PRO A 77 13.40 9.03 3.27
CA PRO A 77 14.43 8.12 3.74
C PRO A 77 13.88 6.69 3.74
N ARG A 78 14.43 5.81 2.90
CA ARG A 78 13.90 4.45 2.70
C ARG A 78 13.79 3.67 4.02
N ASP A 79 14.75 3.81 4.92
CA ASP A 79 14.79 3.11 6.22
C ASP A 79 13.75 3.65 7.23
N GLY A 80 13.12 4.80 6.93
CA GLY A 80 12.05 5.37 7.75
C GLY A 80 10.66 4.83 7.44
N VAL A 81 10.53 3.90 6.48
CA VAL A 81 9.24 3.36 6.05
C VAL A 81 9.30 1.83 5.92
N ILE A 82 8.34 1.14 6.52
CA ILE A 82 8.13 -0.29 6.42
C ILE A 82 6.96 -0.53 5.45
N ILE A 83 7.24 -1.21 4.34
CA ILE A 83 6.25 -1.54 3.31
C ILE A 83 5.83 -3.00 3.46
N ALA A 84 4.51 -3.24 3.55
CA ALA A 84 3.91 -4.53 3.30
C ALA A 84 3.17 -4.50 1.95
N THR A 85 3.35 -5.55 1.16
CA THR A 85 2.55 -5.76 -0.05
C THR A 85 2.03 -7.19 -0.11
N LYS A 86 1.16 -7.47 -1.06
CA LYS A 86 0.40 -8.71 -1.18
C LYS A 86 0.39 -9.19 -2.62
N VAL A 87 0.46 -10.50 -2.75
CA VAL A 87 0.27 -11.23 -4.00
C VAL A 87 -1.18 -11.72 -4.07
N ALA A 88 -1.82 -11.56 -5.22
CA ALA A 88 -3.12 -12.11 -5.54
C ALA A 88 -3.09 -13.64 -5.46
N GLY A 89 -4.10 -14.21 -4.78
CA GLY A 89 -4.34 -15.65 -4.82
C GLY A 89 -4.87 -16.12 -6.18
N ALA A 90 -5.13 -17.42 -6.29
CA ALA A 90 -5.73 -17.99 -7.49
C ALA A 90 -7.15 -17.45 -7.73
N ALA A 91 -7.58 -17.47 -9.00
CA ALA A 91 -8.95 -17.19 -9.37
C ALA A 91 -9.91 -18.14 -8.64
N HIS A 92 -10.99 -17.58 -8.09
CA HIS A 92 -12.05 -18.37 -7.48
C HIS A 92 -13.41 -17.74 -7.77
N GLY A 93 -14.50 -18.49 -7.57
CA GLY A 93 -15.84 -18.11 -8.07
C GLY A 93 -16.39 -16.74 -7.62
N TRP A 94 -15.78 -16.09 -6.63
CA TRP A 94 -16.14 -14.73 -6.22
C TRP A 94 -15.26 -13.63 -6.83
N PHE A 95 -14.03 -13.95 -7.22
CA PHE A 95 -13.08 -12.97 -7.76
C PHE A 95 -12.05 -13.65 -8.66
N ASN A 96 -11.91 -13.12 -9.88
CA ASN A 96 -10.84 -13.47 -10.79
C ASN A 96 -9.86 -12.29 -10.90
N PRO A 97 -8.65 -12.36 -10.32
CA PRO A 97 -7.69 -11.27 -10.37
C PRO A 97 -7.18 -11.04 -11.80
N PRO A 98 -7.12 -9.79 -12.29
CA PRO A 98 -6.69 -9.50 -13.66
C PRO A 98 -5.20 -9.79 -13.96
N VAL A 99 -4.44 -10.25 -12.96
CA VAL A 99 -2.99 -10.54 -13.03
C VAL A 99 -2.65 -12.03 -12.89
N ARG A 100 -3.64 -12.89 -12.68
CA ARG A 100 -3.45 -14.35 -12.66
C ARG A 100 -4.41 -14.96 -13.67
N ASN A 101 -4.05 -14.85 -14.94
CA ASN A 101 -4.70 -15.61 -15.99
C ASN A 101 -3.91 -16.90 -16.19
N ASP A 102 -4.57 -18.03 -15.96
CA ASP A 102 -4.33 -19.27 -16.70
C ASP A 102 -5.45 -19.42 -17.75
#